data_AF-A0A524LB33-F1
#
_entry.id   AF-A0A524LB33-F1
#
_cell.length_a   1.000
_cell.length_b   1.000
_cell.length_c   1.000
_cell.angle_alpha   90.00
_cell.angle_beta   90.00
_cell.angle_gamma   90.00
#
_symmetry.space_group_name_H-M   'P 1'
#
loop_
_entity.id
_entity.type
_entity.pdbx_description
1 polymer ?
#
loop_
_entity_poly.entity_id
_entity_poly.type
_entity_poly.pdbx_seq_one_letter_code
_entity_poly.pdbx_strand_id
1 'polypeptide(L)'
;MTYCELWLESEGGVSSFRVALLVPEEFEVPDGFSFCESQIDPDKKFYLSDVLEGIVTAKKAIDRAAQFYSERDLKFLYYREIRKPISG
;
A
#
# COMPACT_ATOMS: atom_id res chain seq x y z
N MET A 1 5.53 -14.25 10.70
CA MET A 1 4.66 -13.26 11.38
C MET A 1 3.71 -12.72 10.33
N THR A 2 2.41 -12.77 10.57
CA THR A 2 1.39 -12.32 9.61
C THR A 2 1.18 -10.82 9.76
N TYR A 3 1.69 -10.03 8.82
CA TYR A 3 1.56 -8.57 8.81
C TYR A 3 1.37 -8.05 7.40
N CYS A 4 0.62 -6.95 7.29
CA CYS A 4 0.53 -6.18 6.06
C CYS A 4 1.68 -5.17 5.99
N GLU A 5 2.16 -4.92 4.78
CA GLU A 5 3.12 -3.85 4.50
C GLU A 5 2.45 -2.79 3.63
N LEU A 6 2.77 -1.54 3.92
CA LEU A 6 2.27 -0.40 3.19
C LEU A 6 3.44 0.50 2.86
N TRP A 7 3.48 0.98 1.61
CA TRP A 7 4.54 1.81 1.07
C TRP A 7 3.94 2.98 0.30
N LEU A 8 4.74 4.03 0.11
CA LEU A 8 4.41 5.10 -0.81
C LEU A 8 5.38 5.03 -1.99
N GLU A 9 4.86 4.92 -3.20
CA GLU A 9 5.69 4.96 -4.41
C GLU A 9 5.52 6.31 -5.12
N SER A 10 6.60 6.79 -5.72
CA SER A 10 6.64 8.06 -6.45
C SER A 10 7.25 7.85 -7.82
N GLU A 11 6.51 8.21 -8.87
CA GLU A 11 7.00 8.25 -10.24
C GLU A 11 7.67 9.61 -10.50
N GLY A 12 8.90 9.78 -9.99
CA GLY A 12 9.77 10.87 -10.43
C GLY A 12 9.61 12.21 -9.69
N GLY A 13 9.02 12.25 -8.49
CA GLY A 13 9.00 13.47 -7.68
C GLY A 13 7.86 13.55 -6.65
N VAL A 14 7.77 14.68 -5.95
CA VAL A 14 6.78 14.88 -4.86
C VAL A 14 5.40 15.32 -5.33
N SER A 15 5.14 15.32 -6.65
CA SER A 15 3.87 15.76 -7.24
C SER A 15 2.83 14.66 -7.29
N SER A 16 3.25 13.41 -7.48
CA SER A 16 2.35 12.28 -7.70
C SER A 16 2.86 11.05 -6.97
N PHE A 17 1.96 10.39 -6.26
CA PHE A 17 2.27 9.21 -5.47
C PHE A 17 1.22 8.13 -5.67
N ARG A 18 1.58 6.89 -5.43
CA ARG A 18 0.63 5.78 -5.28
C ARG A 18 0.91 5.05 -3.97
N VAL A 19 -0.14 4.53 -3.34
CA VAL A 19 0.02 3.71 -2.14
C VAL A 19 0.09 2.27 -2.59
N ALA A 20 1.12 1.58 -2.13
CA ALA A 20 1.33 0.17 -2.39
C ALA A 20 1.02 -0.62 -1.11
N LEU A 21 0.32 -1.73 -1.25
CA LEU A 21 -0.11 -2.61 -0.17
C LEU A 21 0.32 -4.03 -0.47
N LEU A 22 0.99 -4.67 0.48
CA LEU A 22 1.34 -6.08 0.42
C LEU A 22 0.60 -6.78 1.55
N VAL A 23 -0.36 -7.64 1.18
CA VAL A 23 -1.38 -8.18 2.07
C VAL A 23 -1.33 -9.71 2.01
N PRO A 24 -1.22 -10.44 3.13
CA PRO A 24 -1.28 -11.91 3.10
C PRO A 24 -2.63 -12.38 2.52
N GLU A 25 -2.64 -13.53 1.83
CA GLU A 25 -3.79 -13.95 0.99
C GLU A 25 -5.13 -14.03 1.73
N GLU A 26 -5.10 -14.21 3.04
CA GLU A 26 -6.26 -14.45 3.89
C GLU A 26 -6.96 -13.16 4.36
N PHE A 27 -6.43 -11.97 4.02
CA PHE A 27 -6.94 -10.70 4.53
C PHE A 27 -7.71 -9.89 3.51
N GLU A 28 -8.71 -9.16 4.01
CA GLU A 28 -9.44 -8.16 3.24
C GLU A 28 -8.53 -7.00 2.84
N VAL A 29 -8.90 -6.35 1.75
CA VAL A 29 -8.22 -5.17 1.23
C VAL A 29 -9.17 -3.97 1.35
N PRO A 30 -8.69 -2.80 1.80
CA PRO A 30 -9.50 -1.59 1.83
C PRO A 30 -9.92 -1.14 0.43
N ASP A 31 -11.04 -0.41 0.36
CA ASP A 31 -11.52 0.16 -0.88
C ASP A 31 -10.48 1.09 -1.53
N GLY A 32 -10.50 1.14 -2.87
CA GLY A 32 -9.60 2.00 -3.66
C GLY A 32 -8.22 1.39 -3.93
N PHE A 33 -8.05 0.09 -3.68
CA PHE A 33 -6.87 -0.67 -4.05
C PHE A 33 -7.22 -1.75 -5.08
N SER A 34 -6.38 -1.88 -6.10
CA SER A 34 -6.51 -2.85 -7.18
C SER A 34 -5.36 -3.85 -7.12
N PHE A 35 -5.64 -5.13 -7.39
CA PHE A 35 -4.62 -6.18 -7.42
C PHE A 35 -3.58 -5.90 -8.50
N CYS A 36 -2.31 -6.14 -8.16
CA CYS A 36 -1.18 -6.05 -9.06
C CYS A 36 -0.56 -7.44 -9.20
N GLU A 37 -0.43 -7.93 -10.43
CA GLU A 37 0.11 -9.26 -10.72
C GLU A 37 1.62 -9.38 -10.47
N SER A 38 2.29 -8.29 -10.06
CA SER A 38 3.70 -8.30 -9.70
C SER A 38 3.92 -9.14 -8.44
N GLN A 39 4.64 -10.25 -8.60
CA GLN A 39 5.02 -11.11 -7.49
C GLN A 39 6.18 -10.50 -6.69
N ILE A 40 5.88 -9.95 -5.52
CA ILE A 40 6.88 -9.38 -4.60
C ILE A 40 7.23 -10.36 -3.47
N ASP A 41 6.24 -11.08 -2.96
CA ASP A 41 6.38 -12.01 -1.83
C ASP A 41 5.50 -13.25 -2.06
N PRO A 42 6.05 -14.48 -1.94
CA PRO A 42 5.32 -15.73 -2.21
C PRO A 42 4.04 -15.93 -1.40
N ASP A 43 3.95 -15.33 -0.21
CA ASP A 43 2.86 -15.55 0.74
C ASP A 43 1.90 -14.35 0.80
N LYS A 44 2.12 -13.32 -0.03
CA LYS A 44 1.34 -12.07 -0.02
C LYS A 44 0.96 -11.61 -1.42
N LYS A 45 -0.22 -11.01 -1.49
CA LYS A 45 -0.74 -10.36 -2.70
C LYS A 45 -0.39 -8.89 -2.68
N PHE A 46 -0.04 -8.37 -3.85
CA PHE A 46 0.32 -6.98 -4.03
C PHE A 46 -0.86 -6.18 -4.60
N TYR A 47 -1.09 -5.00 -4.04
CA TYR A 47 -2.18 -4.10 -4.40
C TYR A 47 -1.67 -2.67 -4.51
N LEU A 48 -2.26 -1.91 -5.42
CA LEU A 48 -1.91 -0.52 -5.69
C LEU A 48 -3.17 0.35 -5.63
N SER A 49 -3.05 1.54 -5.05
CA SER A 49 -4.07 2.58 -5.19
C SER A 49 -3.98 3.25 -6.55
N ASP A 50 -5.01 4.03 -6.89
CA ASP A 50 -4.90 5.05 -7.93
C ASP A 50 -3.75 6.03 -7.64
N VAL A 51 -3.28 6.72 -8.68
CA VAL A 51 -2.30 7.80 -8.54
C VAL A 51 -2.96 8.99 -7.85
N LEU A 52 -2.31 9.48 -6.80
CA LEU A 52 -2.73 10.56 -5.94
C LEU A 52 -1.84 11.78 -6.17
N GLU A 53 -2.46 12.93 -6.44
CA GLU A 53 -1.74 14.19 -6.53
C GLU A 53 -1.39 14.74 -5.15
N GLY A 54 -0.09 14.92 -4.90
CA GLY A 54 0.46 15.54 -3.71
C GLY A 54 0.54 14.64 -2.47
N ILE A 55 1.53 14.93 -1.62
CA ILE A 55 1.85 14.12 -0.43
C ILE A 55 0.74 14.12 0.62
N VAL A 56 -0.09 15.17 0.65
CA VAL A 56 -1.21 15.28 1.60
C VAL A 56 -2.31 14.27 1.25
N THR A 57 -2.66 14.15 -0.02
CA THR A 57 -3.66 13.18 -0.50
C THR A 57 -3.16 11.75 -0.28
N ALA A 58 -1.90 11.51 -0.63
CA ALA A 58 -1.19 10.27 -0.35
C ALA A 58 -1.26 9.89 1.13
N LYS A 59 -0.92 10.81 2.04
CA LYS A 59 -0.99 10.56 3.49
C LYS A 59 -2.41 10.17 3.94
N LYS A 60 -3.45 10.84 3.42
CA LYS A 60 -4.84 10.50 3.77
C LYS A 60 -5.21 9.08 3.33
N ALA A 61 -4.77 8.65 2.15
CA ALA A 61 -5.00 7.28 1.69
C ALA A 61 -4.28 6.26 2.59
N ILE A 62 -3.05 6.56 2.99
CA ILE A 62 -2.30 5.74 3.95
C ILE A 62 -3.02 5.66 5.30
N ASP A 63 -3.43 6.80 5.85
CA ASP A 63 -4.12 6.86 7.15
C ASP A 63 -5.42 6.04 7.12
N ARG A 64 -6.18 6.09 6.02
CA ARG A 64 -7.39 5.28 5.83
C ARG A 64 -7.10 3.78 5.74
N ALA A 65 -6.09 3.38 4.98
CA ALA A 65 -5.69 1.98 4.89
C ALA A 65 -5.24 1.47 6.26
N ALA A 66 -4.44 2.24 6.99
CA ALA A 66 -4.02 1.91 8.34
C ALA A 66 -5.21 1.79 9.31
N GLN A 67 -6.19 2.69 9.23
CA GLN A 67 -7.40 2.63 10.04
C GLN A 67 -8.22 1.36 9.75
N PHE A 68 -8.43 1.01 8.48
CA PHE A 68 -9.15 -0.19 8.07
C PHE A 68 -8.60 -1.46 8.71
N TYR A 69 -7.28 -1.60 8.75
CA TYR A 69 -6.62 -2.76 9.36
C TYR A 69 -6.59 -2.68 10.89
N SER A 70 -6.42 -1.49 11.46
CA SER A 70 -6.43 -1.29 12.92
C SER A 70 -7.79 -1.64 13.52
N GLU A 71 -8.90 -1.35 12.85
CA GLU A 71 -10.26 -1.70 13.28
C GLU A 71 -10.52 -3.22 13.26
N ARG A 72 -9.67 -3.98 12.54
CA ARG A 72 -9.75 -5.43 12.38
C ARG A 72 -8.71 -6.19 13.23
N ASP A 73 -8.08 -5.51 14.18
CA ASP A 73 -7.07 -6.05 15.11
C ASP A 73 -5.84 -6.67 14.41
N LEU A 74 -5.51 -6.18 13.20
CA LEU A 74 -4.38 -6.66 12.42
C LEU A 74 -3.09 -5.94 12.78
N LYS A 75 -2.04 -6.69 13.14
CA LYS A 75 -0.70 -6.14 13.38
C LYS A 75 -0.12 -5.57 12.10
N PHE A 76 0.07 -4.25 12.09
CA PHE A 76 0.55 -3.49 10.95
C PHE A 76 2.03 -3.15 11.11
N LEU A 77 2.86 -3.43 10.09
CA LEU A 77 4.21 -2.88 10.01
C LEU A 77 4.18 -1.71 9.02
N TYR A 78 4.17 -0.50 9.58
CA TYR A 78 4.16 0.75 8.83
C TYR A 78 5.57 1.03 8.27
N TYR A 79 5.83 0.68 7.01
CA TYR A 79 7.10 1.01 6.35
C TYR A 79 6.94 2.22 5.45
N ARG A 80 7.30 3.39 5.99
CA ARG A 80 7.28 4.67 5.27
C ARG A 80 8.51 4.81 4.37
N GLU A 81 8.81 3.83 3.52
CA GLU A 81 9.84 3.95 2.51
C GLU A 81 9.24 4.45 1.19
N ILE A 82 9.84 5.51 0.64
CA ILE A 82 9.56 5.93 -0.73
C ILE A 82 10.39 5.03 -1.65
N ARG A 83 9.75 4.07 -2.31
CA ARG A 83 10.42 3.20 -3.29
C ARG A 83 10.18 3.69 -4.71
N LYS A 84 11.15 3.39 -5.59
CA LYS A 84 10.91 3.52 -7.02
C LYS A 84 9.84 2.51 -7.44
N PRO A 85 8.94 2.85 -8.36
CA PRO A 85 7.98 1.90 -8.90
C PRO A 85 8.72 0.67 -9.40
N ILE A 86 8.23 -0.51 -9.05
CA ILE A 86 8.71 -1.74 -9.69
C ILE A 86 8.20 -1.70 -11.13
N SER A 87 9.08 -1.37 -12.07
CA SER A 87 8.79 -1.44 -13.50
C SER A 87 8.55 -2.90 -13.87
N GLY A 88 7.32 -3.24 -14.26
CA GLY A 88 7.03 -4.41 -15.08
C GLY A 88 7.34 -4.12 -16.54
#